data_AF-A0A1C5TBI4-F1
#
_entry.id   AF-A0A1C5TBI4-F1
#
_cell.length_a   1.000
_cell.length_b   1.000
_cell.length_c   1.000
_cell.angle_alpha   90.00
_cell.angle_beta   90.00
_cell.angle_gamma   90.00
#
_symmetry.space_group_name_H-M   'P 1'
#
loop_
_entity.id
_entity.type
_entity.pdbx_description
1 polymer ?
#
loop_
_entity_poly.entity_id
_entity_poly.type
_entity_poly.pdbx_seq_one_letter_code
_entity_poly.pdbx_strand_id
1 'polypeptide(L)'
;MKTEKQGYDSCSTYEEQLNKYGTIIYTNVGRSMMPLLREHRDIMIIKARPEGRLKKYDAVLYKRGDHYILHRILSVRNDGYVICGDHNYRREYDITDPDIIGVLTGVIRDGKEIPVTDKRYRWYVHIWCDLFYIRAGILFVKARAARLRRKMGKSR
;
A
#
# COMPACT_ATOMS: atom_id res chain seq x y z
N MET A 1 39.89 -4.44 -19.26
CA MET A 1 38.72 -4.51 -18.37
C MET A 1 37.51 -4.00 -19.14
N LYS A 2 36.61 -4.89 -19.55
CA LYS A 2 35.34 -4.51 -20.18
C LYS A 2 34.39 -4.14 -19.06
N THR A 3 34.01 -2.87 -19.00
CA THR A 3 32.96 -2.39 -18.11
C THR A 3 31.64 -2.92 -18.64
N GLU A 4 31.12 -3.97 -18.02
CA GLU A 4 29.78 -4.49 -18.31
C GLU A 4 28.77 -3.41 -17.95
N LYS A 5 28.22 -2.76 -18.97
CA LYS A 5 27.02 -1.95 -18.83
C LYS A 5 25.89 -2.92 -18.50
N GLN A 6 25.45 -2.91 -17.24
CA GLN A 6 24.27 -3.62 -16.78
C GLN A 6 23.09 -3.25 -17.70
N GLY A 7 22.68 -4.20 -18.54
CA GLY A 7 21.53 -4.04 -19.42
C GLY A 7 20.28 -3.76 -18.60
N TYR A 8 19.58 -2.70 -18.95
CA TYR A 8 18.23 -2.44 -18.46
C TYR A 8 17.29 -3.41 -19.19
N ASP A 9 17.11 -4.61 -18.63
CA ASP A 9 16.21 -5.62 -19.18
C ASP A 9 14.78 -5.05 -19.24
N SER A 10 14.21 -5.05 -20.44
CA SER A 10 12.86 -4.57 -20.70
C SER A 10 11.81 -5.49 -20.07
N CYS A 11 11.13 -4.97 -19.05
CA CYS A 11 9.81 -5.38 -18.53
C CYS A 11 9.71 -6.73 -17.80
N SER A 12 10.59 -6.99 -16.83
CA SER A 12 10.34 -8.03 -15.83
C SER A 12 9.20 -7.66 -14.87
N THR A 13 8.39 -8.62 -14.46
CA THR A 13 7.30 -8.42 -13.48
C THR A 13 7.83 -8.16 -12.06
N TYR A 14 6.98 -7.64 -11.16
CA TYR A 14 7.37 -7.43 -9.77
C TYR A 14 7.69 -8.74 -9.05
N GLU A 15 6.95 -9.80 -9.36
CA GLU A 15 7.17 -11.15 -8.85
C GLU A 15 8.54 -11.69 -9.29
N GLU A 16 8.91 -11.53 -10.55
CA GLU A 16 10.22 -11.95 -11.06
C GLU A 16 11.36 -11.21 -10.35
N GLN A 17 11.21 -9.89 -10.17
CA GLN A 17 12.20 -9.07 -9.48
C GLN A 17 12.29 -9.43 -7.99
N LEU A 18 11.16 -9.67 -7.33
CA LEU A 18 11.12 -10.14 -5.94
C LEU A 18 11.72 -11.53 -5.79
N ASN A 19 11.47 -12.45 -6.74
CA ASN A 19 12.03 -13.80 -6.71
C ASN A 19 13.54 -13.78 -6.95
N LYS A 20 14.03 -12.92 -7.84
CA LYS A 20 15.46 -12.85 -8.21
C LYS A 20 16.30 -12.09 -7.19
N TYR A 21 15.80 -10.96 -6.69
CA TYR A 21 16.59 -10.05 -5.85
C TYR A 21 16.08 -9.95 -4.40
N GLY A 22 14.92 -10.55 -4.09
CA GLY A 22 14.30 -10.50 -2.76
C GLY A 22 13.71 -9.13 -2.38
N THR A 23 13.93 -8.09 -3.18
CA THR A 23 13.50 -6.71 -2.92
C THR A 23 13.26 -5.96 -4.21
N ILE A 24 12.22 -5.13 -4.24
CA ILE A 24 11.95 -4.16 -5.30
C ILE A 24 11.80 -2.76 -4.73
N ILE A 25 12.25 -1.78 -5.49
CA ILE A 25 12.19 -0.37 -5.13
C ILE A 25 11.50 0.39 -6.26
N TYR A 26 10.37 1.02 -5.97
CA TYR A 26 9.63 1.77 -6.98
C TYR A 26 8.81 2.90 -6.36
N THR A 27 8.43 3.87 -7.20
CA THR A 27 7.68 5.07 -6.77
C THR A 27 6.21 4.75 -6.60
N ASN A 28 5.58 5.29 -5.55
CA ASN A 28 4.13 5.16 -5.37
C ASN A 28 3.38 5.89 -6.50
N VAL A 29 2.46 5.18 -7.15
CA VAL A 29 1.52 5.71 -8.14
C VAL A 29 0.12 5.57 -7.59
N GLY A 30 -0.61 6.68 -7.51
CA GLY A 30 -1.94 6.71 -6.92
C GLY A 30 -1.97 7.25 -5.49
N ARG A 31 -3.20 7.51 -5.04
CA ARG A 31 -3.50 8.20 -3.79
C ARG A 31 -4.03 7.28 -2.69
N SER A 32 -4.16 5.98 -2.96
CA SER A 32 -4.78 5.01 -2.05
C SER A 32 -4.08 4.92 -0.69
N MET A 33 -2.76 5.14 -0.68
CA MET A 33 -1.93 5.09 0.53
C MET A 33 -1.60 6.47 1.11
N MET A 34 -2.23 7.54 0.63
CA MET A 34 -2.13 8.84 1.29
C MET A 34 -2.84 8.81 2.66
N PRO A 35 -2.37 9.59 3.64
CA PRO A 35 -1.27 10.55 3.57
C PRO A 35 0.12 9.95 3.81
N LEU A 36 0.21 8.64 4.08
CA LEU A 36 1.48 7.99 4.37
C LEU A 36 2.43 7.99 3.17
N LEU A 37 1.93 7.73 1.96
CA LEU A 37 2.74 7.72 0.74
C LEU A 37 2.31 8.86 -0.19
N ARG A 38 3.27 9.74 -0.51
CA ARG A 38 3.10 10.85 -1.45
C ARG A 38 3.26 10.35 -2.87
N GLU A 39 2.20 10.46 -3.64
CA GLU A 39 2.15 10.14 -5.08
C GLU A 39 3.32 10.82 -5.83
N HIS A 40 4.05 10.05 -6.64
CA HIS A 40 5.19 10.49 -7.46
C HIS A 40 6.37 11.14 -6.71
N ARG A 41 6.44 11.02 -5.37
CA ARG A 41 7.54 11.59 -4.57
C ARG A 41 8.20 10.58 -3.65
N ASP A 42 7.39 9.81 -2.94
CA ASP A 42 7.91 8.81 -2.01
C ASP A 42 8.22 7.51 -2.78
N ILE A 43 9.36 6.90 -2.44
CA ILE A 43 9.82 5.63 -3.00
C ILE A 43 9.57 4.53 -1.97
N MET A 44 9.05 3.40 -2.42
CA MET A 44 8.69 2.27 -1.56
C MET A 44 9.74 1.18 -1.68
N ILE A 45 10.13 0.61 -0.55
CA ILE A 45 11.03 -0.55 -0.47
C ILE A 45 10.17 -1.76 -0.09
N ILE A 46 9.89 -2.62 -1.06
CA ILE A 46 9.09 -3.84 -0.88
C ILE A 46 10.04 -5.03 -0.86
N LYS A 47 9.97 -5.84 0.20
CA LYS A 47 10.67 -7.14 0.25
C LYS A 47 9.73 -8.26 -0.14
N ALA A 48 10.30 -9.36 -0.60
CA ALA A 48 9.57 -10.61 -0.81
C ALA A 48 8.81 -10.97 0.47
N ARG A 49 7.61 -11.52 0.28
CA ARG A 49 6.75 -11.89 1.40
C ARG A 49 7.51 -12.88 2.31
N PRO A 50 7.56 -12.65 3.63
CA PRO A 50 8.17 -13.59 4.56
C PRO A 50 7.33 -14.86 4.69
N GLU A 51 7.97 -15.96 5.09
CA GLU A 51 7.28 -17.20 5.39
C GLU A 51 6.28 -17.02 6.55
N GLY A 52 5.14 -17.72 6.45
CA GLY A 52 4.09 -17.71 7.46
C GLY A 52 3.05 -16.62 7.30
N ARG A 53 2.32 -16.37 8.40
CA ARG A 53 1.16 -15.46 8.43
C ARG A 53 1.61 -14.03 8.68
N LEU A 54 1.09 -13.11 7.88
CA LEU A 54 1.35 -11.68 8.03
C LEU A 54 0.55 -11.10 9.20
N LYS A 55 1.03 -9.96 9.71
CA LYS A 55 0.49 -9.36 10.93
C LYS A 55 -0.47 -8.24 10.60
N LYS A 56 -1.31 -7.94 11.60
CA LYS A 56 -2.14 -6.73 11.58
C LYS A 56 -1.23 -5.51 11.40
N TYR A 57 -1.62 -4.62 10.50
CA TYR A 57 -0.96 -3.36 10.14
C TYR A 57 0.23 -3.44 9.18
N ASP A 58 0.63 -4.63 8.75
CA ASP A 58 1.59 -4.75 7.65
C ASP A 58 0.99 -4.14 6.37
N ALA A 59 1.81 -3.36 5.67
CA ALA A 59 1.47 -2.88 4.33
C ALA A 59 2.01 -3.89 3.31
N VAL A 60 1.11 -4.45 2.51
CA VAL A 60 1.35 -5.60 1.65
C VAL A 60 1.08 -5.24 0.20
N LEU A 61 1.97 -5.72 -0.67
CA LEU A 61 1.81 -5.66 -2.11
C LEU A 61 1.18 -6.96 -2.56
N TYR A 62 -0.02 -6.87 -3.12
CA TYR A 62 -0.73 -8.01 -3.68
C TYR A 62 -1.13 -7.75 -5.13
N LYS A 63 -1.34 -8.83 -5.87
CA LYS A 63 -1.77 -8.77 -7.26
C LYS A 63 -3.23 -9.15 -7.38
N ARG A 64 -3.99 -8.38 -8.16
CA ARG A 64 -5.39 -8.67 -8.48
C ARG A 64 -5.61 -8.48 -9.98
N GLY A 65 -5.71 -9.61 -10.70
CA GLY A 65 -5.63 -9.59 -12.17
C GLY A 65 -4.28 -9.03 -12.61
N ASP A 66 -4.31 -7.99 -13.43
CA ASP A 66 -3.09 -7.33 -13.95
C ASP A 66 -2.61 -6.15 -13.09
N HIS A 67 -3.26 -5.89 -11.96
CA HIS A 67 -2.96 -4.74 -11.11
C HIS A 67 -2.20 -5.13 -9.85
N TYR A 68 -1.13 -4.39 -9.56
CA TYR A 68 -0.44 -4.43 -8.27
C TYR A 68 -1.00 -3.37 -7.36
N ILE A 69 -1.40 -3.78 -6.15
CA ILE A 69 -2.03 -2.90 -5.18
C ILE A 69 -1.27 -3.00 -3.87
N LEU A 70 -0.85 -1.86 -3.35
CA LEU A 70 -0.24 -1.77 -2.02
C LEU A 70 -1.27 -1.21 -1.04
N HIS A 71 -1.66 -2.01 -0.06
CA HIS A 71 -2.58 -1.59 1.02
C HIS A 71 -2.19 -2.23 2.35
N ARG A 72 -2.91 -1.87 3.42
CA ARG A 72 -2.61 -2.30 4.78
C ARG A 72 -3.60 -3.35 5.29
N ILE A 73 -3.07 -4.36 5.98
CA ILE A 73 -3.88 -5.34 6.70
C ILE A 73 -4.54 -4.67 7.91
N LEU A 74 -5.87 -4.58 7.90
CA LEU A 74 -6.65 -4.12 9.05
C LEU A 74 -7.01 -5.27 10.00
N SER A 75 -7.19 -6.49 9.48
CA SER A 75 -7.52 -7.67 10.27
C SER A 75 -6.97 -8.93 9.59
N VAL A 76 -6.42 -9.83 10.39
CA VAL A 76 -6.04 -11.18 9.97
C VAL A 76 -7.20 -12.11 10.29
N ARG A 77 -7.67 -12.89 9.32
CA ARG A 77 -8.68 -13.96 9.49
C ARG A 77 -8.01 -15.32 9.32
N ASN A 78 -8.76 -16.41 9.50
CA ASN A 78 -8.24 -17.76 9.30
C ASN A 78 -7.99 -18.06 7.81
N ASP A 79 -8.85 -17.54 6.95
CA ASP A 79 -8.91 -17.79 5.51
C ASP A 79 -8.25 -16.68 4.66
N GLY A 80 -7.98 -15.50 5.24
CA GLY A 80 -7.46 -14.38 4.48
C GLY A 80 -7.29 -13.11 5.29
N TYR A 81 -7.13 -11.99 4.59
CA TYR A 81 -6.87 -10.69 5.17
C TYR A 81 -7.98 -9.71 4.81
N VAL A 82 -8.31 -8.84 5.76
CA VAL A 82 -9.10 -7.65 5.48
C VAL A 82 -8.12 -6.52 5.25
N ILE A 83 -8.09 -6.00 4.04
CA ILE A 83 -7.09 -5.02 3.60
C ILE A 83 -7.78 -3.68 3.29
N CYS A 84 -7.07 -2.57 3.48
CA CYS A 84 -7.57 -1.24 3.13
C CYS A 84 -6.42 -0.27 2.84
N GLY A 85 -6.64 0.63 1.88
CA GLY A 85 -5.74 1.76 1.65
C GLY A 85 -5.86 2.83 2.74
N ASP A 86 -4.75 3.51 3.04
CA ASP A 86 -4.70 4.55 4.07
C ASP A 86 -5.58 5.78 3.74
N HIS A 87 -5.96 6.00 2.48
CA HIS A 87 -6.86 7.09 2.08
C HIS A 87 -8.35 6.69 2.11
N ASN A 88 -8.66 5.41 1.85
CA ASN A 88 -10.03 4.96 1.67
C ASN A 88 -10.58 4.29 2.95
N TYR A 89 -11.90 4.16 3.03
CA TYR A 89 -12.61 3.39 4.07
C TYR A 89 -13.23 2.11 3.53
N ARG A 90 -13.18 1.89 2.21
CA ARG A 90 -13.63 0.64 1.60
C ARG A 90 -12.63 -0.46 1.93
N ARG A 91 -13.15 -1.52 2.55
CA ARG A 91 -12.40 -2.73 2.88
C ARG A 91 -12.38 -3.66 1.68
N GLU A 92 -11.24 -4.29 1.47
CA GLU A 92 -11.05 -5.38 0.52
C GLU A 92 -11.01 -6.68 1.30
N TYR A 93 -11.80 -7.64 0.81
CA TYR A 93 -11.93 -8.98 1.36
C TYR A 93 -11.37 -9.97 0.36
N ASP A 94 -11.25 -11.23 0.79
CA ASP A 94 -10.84 -12.36 -0.04
C ASP A 94 -9.40 -12.26 -0.57
N ILE A 95 -8.54 -11.48 0.11
CA ILE A 95 -7.11 -11.48 -0.17
C ILE A 95 -6.46 -12.57 0.68
N THR A 96 -5.87 -13.53 0.01
CA THR A 96 -5.26 -14.71 0.60
C THR A 96 -3.73 -14.58 0.62
N ASP A 97 -3.08 -15.54 1.27
CA ASP A 97 -1.61 -15.62 1.29
C ASP A 97 -1.01 -15.64 -0.13
N PRO A 98 -1.45 -16.50 -1.08
CA PRO A 98 -0.94 -16.51 -2.45
C PRO A 98 -1.03 -15.19 -3.22
N ASP A 99 -2.01 -14.34 -2.91
CA ASP A 99 -2.19 -13.08 -3.62
C ASP A 99 -1.11 -12.05 -3.25
N ILE A 100 -0.51 -12.20 -2.06
CA ILE A 100 0.48 -11.28 -1.52
C ILE A 100 1.88 -11.68 -1.98
N ILE A 101 2.50 -10.82 -2.78
CA ILE A 101 3.82 -11.03 -3.36
C ILE A 101 4.94 -10.39 -2.52
N GLY A 102 4.62 -9.34 -1.75
CA GLY A 102 5.63 -8.62 -0.97
C GLY A 102 5.07 -7.78 0.18
N VAL A 103 5.98 -7.31 1.02
CA VAL A 103 5.71 -6.48 2.19
C VAL A 103 6.53 -5.20 2.15
N LEU A 104 5.91 -4.07 2.50
CA LEU A 104 6.59 -2.78 2.63
C LEU A 104 7.50 -2.81 3.87
N THR A 105 8.78 -2.53 3.67
CA THR A 105 9.79 -2.53 4.75
C THR A 105 10.40 -1.16 5.00
N GLY A 106 10.30 -0.25 4.04
CA GLY A 106 10.73 1.13 4.19
C GLY A 106 10.15 2.05 3.13
N VAL A 107 10.22 3.34 3.42
CA VAL A 107 9.82 4.41 2.51
C VAL A 107 10.97 5.42 2.46
N ILE A 108 11.43 5.77 1.26
CA ILE A 108 12.38 6.87 1.08
C ILE A 108 11.56 8.14 0.82
N ARG A 109 11.71 9.11 1.72
CA ARG A 109 11.05 10.41 1.65
C ARG A 109 12.10 11.51 1.67
N ASP A 110 12.08 12.36 0.64
CA ASP A 110 12.97 13.51 0.54
C ASP A 110 14.46 13.11 0.73
N GLY A 111 14.85 11.95 0.17
CA GLY A 111 16.19 11.38 0.26
C GLY A 111 16.52 10.62 1.55
N LYS A 112 15.59 10.55 2.52
CA LYS A 112 15.77 9.85 3.80
C LYS A 112 14.96 8.56 3.84
N GLU A 113 15.61 7.45 4.16
CA GLU A 113 14.93 6.19 4.39
C GLU A 113 14.24 6.19 5.77
N ILE A 114 12.95 5.86 5.76
CA ILE A 114 12.11 5.69 6.95
C ILE A 114 11.73 4.21 6.98
N PRO A 115 12.38 3.38 7.84
CA PRO A 115 12.03 1.98 7.95
C PRO A 115 10.66 1.83 8.64
N VAL A 116 9.89 0.79 8.28
CA VAL A 116 8.59 0.51 8.96
C VAL A 116 8.77 0.12 10.43
N THR A 117 10.01 -0.17 10.84
CA THR A 117 10.37 -0.42 12.23
C THR A 117 10.53 0.85 13.07
N ASP A 118 10.56 2.03 12.42
CA ASP A 118 10.66 3.31 13.10
C ASP A 118 9.49 3.54 14.07
N LYS A 119 9.78 4.08 15.25
CA LYS A 119 8.77 4.29 16.29
C LYS A 119 7.70 5.28 15.86
N ARG A 120 8.07 6.36 15.15
CA ARG A 120 7.11 7.37 14.67
C ARG A 120 6.22 6.78 13.57
N TYR A 121 6.81 5.99 12.67
CA TYR A 121 6.04 5.24 11.67
C TYR A 121 5.01 4.33 12.33
N ARG A 122 5.42 3.50 13.29
CA ARG A 122 4.51 2.59 14.00
C ARG A 122 3.40 3.35 14.72
N TRP A 123 3.74 4.41 15.46
CA TRP A 123 2.76 5.26 16.13
C TRP A 123 1.74 5.85 15.16
N TYR A 124 2.20 6.39 14.03
CA TYR A 124 1.31 6.87 12.98
C TYR A 124 0.36 5.77 12.51
N VAL A 125 0.88 4.58 12.21
CA VAL A 125 0.07 3.45 11.71
C VAL A 125 -0.96 3.02 12.74
N HIS A 126 -0.58 2.89 14.01
CA HIS A 126 -1.51 2.55 15.10
C HIS A 126 -2.62 3.59 15.21
N ILE A 127 -2.30 4.87 15.32
CA ILE A 127 -3.30 5.94 15.39
C ILE A 127 -4.23 5.90 14.16
N TRP A 128 -3.66 5.77 12.96
CA TRP A 128 -4.41 5.80 11.71
C TRP A 128 -5.35 4.61 11.53
N CYS A 129 -4.92 3.42 11.97
CA CYS A 129 -5.68 2.19 11.86
C CYS A 129 -6.64 1.96 13.02
N ASP A 130 -6.29 2.34 14.25
CA ASP A 130 -7.15 2.20 15.42
C ASP A 130 -8.32 3.19 15.35
N LEU A 131 -8.09 4.40 14.82
CA LEU A 131 -9.13 5.38 14.55
C LEU A 131 -9.87 5.15 13.21
N PHE A 132 -9.77 3.94 12.63
CA PHE A 132 -10.38 3.61 11.33
C PHE A 132 -11.87 3.95 11.27
N TYR A 133 -12.65 3.60 12.30
CA TYR A 133 -14.09 3.87 12.30
C TYR A 133 -14.43 5.36 12.30
N ILE A 134 -13.65 6.17 13.02
CA ILE A 134 -13.79 7.63 13.03
C ILE A 134 -13.45 8.19 11.65
N ARG A 135 -12.31 7.77 11.09
CA ARG A 135 -11.87 8.15 9.73
C ARG A 135 -12.92 7.77 8.69
N ALA A 136 -13.46 6.56 8.77
CA ALA A 136 -14.50 6.07 7.87
C ALA A 136 -15.78 6.92 7.95
N GLY A 137 -16.20 7.29 9.16
CA GLY A 137 -17.34 8.20 9.36
C GLY A 137 -17.14 9.56 8.69
N ILE A 138 -15.98 10.19 8.90
CA ILE A 138 -15.65 11.49 8.29
C ILE A 138 -15.65 11.40 6.76
N LEU A 139 -14.98 10.39 6.20
CA LEU A 139 -14.90 10.20 4.75
C LEU A 139 -16.28 9.91 4.14
N PHE A 140 -17.12 9.14 4.83
CA PHE A 140 -18.49 8.87 4.42
C PHE A 140 -19.33 10.15 4.34
N VAL A 141 -19.29 10.99 5.39
CA VAL A 141 -20.00 12.28 5.42
C VAL A 141 -19.53 13.19 4.29
N LYS A 142 -18.21 13.32 4.08
CA LYS A 142 -17.65 14.12 2.98
C LYS A 142 -18.11 13.61 1.60
N ALA A 143 -18.11 12.29 1.39
CA ALA A 143 -18.58 11.70 0.15
C ALA A 143 -20.08 11.96 -0.07
N ARG A 144 -20.90 11.87 0.98
CA ARG A 144 -22.34 12.14 0.91
C ARG A 144 -22.63 13.60 0.63
N ALA A 145 -21.93 14.53 1.27
CA ALA A 145 -22.04 15.97 1.04
C ALA A 145 -21.60 16.35 -0.39
N ALA A 146 -20.50 15.76 -0.89
CA ALA A 146 -20.06 15.94 -2.27
C ALA A 146 -21.11 15.46 -3.28
N ARG A 147 -21.75 14.30 -3.03
CA ARG A 147 -22.83 13.78 -3.88
C ARG A 147 -24.05 14.72 -3.90
N LEU A 148 -24.43 15.29 -2.75
CA LEU A 148 -25.52 16.27 -2.67
C LEU A 148 -25.21 17.54 -3.45
N ARG A 149 -24.01 18.10 -3.28
CA ARG A 149 -23.56 19.29 -4.04
C ARG A 149 -23.62 19.08 -5.55
N ARG A 150 -23.18 17.92 -6.04
CA ARG A 150 -23.25 17.60 -7.48
C ARG A 150 -24.69 17.47 -8.00
N LYS A 151 -25.63 16.97 -7.19
CA LYS A 151 -27.05 16.93 -7.58
C LYS A 151 -27.65 18.34 -7.67
N MET A 152 -27.33 19.22 -6.72
CA MET A 152 -27.82 20.61 -6.74
C MET A 152 -27.22 21.45 -7.87
N GLY A 153 -25.96 21.21 -8.25
CA GLY A 153 -25.31 21.88 -9.38
C GLY A 153 -25.74 21.41 -10.77
N LYS A 154 -26.48 20.29 -10.87
CA LYS A 154 -27.03 19.75 -12.13
C LYS A 154 -28.48 20.17 -12.40
N SER A 155 -29.08 20.92 -11.48
CA SER A 155 -30.47 21.38 -11.53
C SER A 155 -30.59 22.89 -11.76
N ARG A 156 -29.50 23.52 -12.22
CA ARG A 156 -29.43 24.91 -12.71
C ARG A 156 -28.95 24.90 -14.13
#